data_AF-A0A930APA4-F1
#
_entry.id   AF-A0A930APA4-F1
#
_cell.length_a   1.000
_cell.length_b   1.000
_cell.length_c   1.000
_cell.angle_alpha   90.00
_cell.angle_beta   90.00
_cell.angle_gamma   90.00
#
_symmetry.space_group_name_H-M   'P 1'
#
loop_
_entity.id
_entity.type
_entity.pdbx_description
1 polymer ?
#
loop_
_entity_poly.entity_id
_entity_poly.type
_entity_poly.pdbx_seq_one_letter_code
_entity_poly.pdbx_strand_id
1 'polypeptide(L)' 'VQADHGNDPNIGHSKHTRECVPLLIYRKGLEGVQIGTRKTMSDMGASCCDYFNVEAPQNGESFIELIGGKN' A
#
# COMPACT_ATOMS: atom_id res chain seq x y z
N VAL A 1 0.73 7.21 -1.42
CA VAL A 1 1.64 7.23 -2.59
C VAL A 1 2.22 5.82 -2.73
N GLN A 2 2.13 5.24 -3.93
CA GLN A 2 2.67 3.91 -4.24
C GLN A 2 3.09 3.84 -5.71
N ALA A 3 3.97 2.90 -6.05
CA ALA A 3 4.18 2.41 -7.42
C ALA A 3 3.47 1.05 -7.63
N ASP A 4 3.48 0.52 -8.85
CA ASP A 4 2.90 -0.77 -9.23
C ASP A 4 3.95 -1.80 -9.68
N HIS A 5 5.14 -1.36 -10.09
CA HIS A 5 6.27 -2.23 -10.39
C HIS A 5 7.61 -1.48 -10.32
N GLY A 6 8.70 -2.23 -10.52
CA GLY A 6 10.03 -1.67 -10.78
C GLY A 6 10.26 -1.45 -12.27
N ASN A 7 11.16 -0.54 -12.60
CA ASN A 7 11.67 -0.35 -13.95
C ASN A 7 13.11 0.17 -13.87
N ASP A 8 14.00 -0.72 -13.45
CA ASP A 8 15.41 -0.38 -13.22
C ASP A 8 16.08 0.06 -14.55
N PRO A 9 16.53 1.32 -14.66
CA PRO A 9 17.16 1.85 -15.87
C PRO A 9 18.53 1.21 -16.18
N ASN A 10 19.12 0.49 -15.22
CA ASN A 10 20.44 -0.14 -15.33
C ASN A 10 20.37 -1.67 -15.50
N ILE A 11 19.18 -2.27 -15.63
CA ILE A 11 18.99 -3.73 -15.70
C ILE A 11 19.51 -4.36 -17.01
N GLY A 12 19.84 -3.54 -18.02
CA GLY A 12 20.36 -4.01 -19.30
C GLY A 12 19.28 -4.53 -20.28
N HIS A 13 18.00 -4.30 -19.99
CA HIS A 13 16.88 -4.59 -20.90
C HIS A 13 15.72 -3.60 -20.72
N SER A 14 14.78 -3.56 -21.66
CA SER A 14 13.65 -2.63 -21.65
C SER A 14 12.38 -3.14 -20.95
N LYS A 15 12.43 -4.30 -20.28
CA LYS A 15 11.30 -4.89 -19.56
C LYS A 15 11.26 -4.41 -18.11
N HIS A 16 10.08 -4.41 -17.50
CA HIS A 16 9.91 -4.14 -16.07
C HIS A 16 10.67 -5.14 -15.20
N THR A 17 11.02 -4.71 -14.00
CA THR A 17 11.67 -5.52 -12.96
C THR A 17 10.68 -5.87 -11.85
N ARG A 18 10.84 -7.06 -11.27
CA ARG A 18 10.02 -7.53 -10.15
C ARG A 18 10.60 -6.99 -8.84
N GLU A 19 10.09 -5.84 -8.40
CA GLU A 19 10.56 -5.15 -7.20
C GLU A 19 9.42 -4.95 -6.19
N CYS A 20 9.78 -4.81 -4.91
CA CYS A 20 8.88 -4.24 -3.92
C CYS A 20 8.65 -2.76 -4.24
N VAL A 21 7.42 -2.29 -4.08
CA VAL A 21 7.05 -0.89 -4.30
C VAL A 21 6.98 -0.14 -2.97
N PRO A 22 7.37 1.16 -2.92
CA PRO A 22 7.22 1.95 -1.70
C PRO A 22 5.74 2.19 -1.41
N LEU A 23 5.39 2.25 -0.13
CA LEU A 23 4.07 2.71 0.32
C LEU A 23 4.25 3.80 1.37
N LEU A 24 3.81 5.02 1.02
CA LEU A 24 3.78 6.17 1.92
C LEU A 24 2.35 6.62 2.17
N ILE A 25 1.99 6.73 3.45
CA ILE A 25 0.67 7.13 3.92
C ILE A 25 0.85 8.39 4.77
N TYR A 26 0.02 9.39 4.51
CA TYR A 26 0.05 10.66 5.24
C TYR A 26 -1.36 11.05 5.66
N ARG A 27 -1.49 11.44 6.92
CA ARG A 27 -2.67 12.10 7.49
C ARG A 27 -2.18 13.19 8.44
N LYS A 28 -2.76 14.38 8.37
CA LYS A 28 -2.40 15.47 9.29
C LYS A 28 -2.67 15.01 10.73
N GLY A 29 -1.66 15.16 11.60
CA GLY A 29 -1.75 14.75 13.02
C GLY A 29 -1.57 13.25 13.27
N LEU A 30 -1.22 12.45 12.24
CA LEU A 30 -0.83 11.06 12.44
C LEU A 30 0.61 10.99 12.96
N GLU A 31 0.82 10.25 14.05
CA GLU A 31 2.15 9.88 14.50
C GLU A 31 2.78 8.86 13.55
N GLY A 32 4.09 8.99 13.29
CA GLY A 32 4.79 8.10 12.37
C GLY A 32 4.80 6.65 12.89
N VAL A 33 4.29 5.72 12.08
CA VAL A 33 4.23 4.29 12.41
C VAL A 33 4.77 3.46 11.25
N GLN A 34 5.46 2.36 11.57
CA GLN A 34 5.87 1.36 10.59
C GLN A 34 4.78 0.29 10.45
N ILE A 35 4.20 0.18 9.26
CA ILE A 35 3.16 -0.81 8.94
C ILE A 35 3.72 -2.13 8.38
N GLY A 36 5.05 -2.22 8.26
CA GLY A 36 5.76 -3.37 7.70
C GLY A 36 5.54 -3.55 6.18
N THR A 37 6.02 -4.68 5.66
CA THR A 37 5.81 -5.08 4.27
C THR A 37 4.39 -5.62 4.08
N ARG A 38 3.70 -5.14 3.05
CA ARG A 38 2.37 -5.65 2.67
C ARG A 38 2.51 -6.91 1.83
N LYS A 39 1.60 -7.87 2.03
CA LYS A 39 1.64 -9.17 1.32
C LYS A 39 1.21 -9.02 -0.14
N THR A 40 0.35 -8.05 -0.43
CA THR A 40 -0.20 -7.78 -1.76
C THR A 40 -0.53 -6.30 -1.92
N MET A 41 -0.50 -5.81 -3.16
CA MET A 41 -1.00 -4.47 -3.50
C MET A 41 -2.49 -4.30 -3.20
N SER A 42 -3.25 -5.42 -3.13
CA SER A 42 -4.67 -5.39 -2.78
C SER A 42 -4.92 -4.85 -1.36
N ASP A 43 -3.92 -4.85 -0.48
CA ASP A 43 -4.03 -4.28 0.89
C ASP A 43 -4.37 -2.78 0.86
N MET A 44 -3.92 -2.05 -0.17
CA MET A 44 -4.35 -0.66 -0.39
C MET A 44 -5.83 -0.56 -0.68
N GLY A 45 -6.35 -1.40 -1.58
CA GLY A 45 -7.76 -1.44 -1.92
C GLY A 45 -8.62 -1.83 -0.72
N ALA A 46 -8.21 -2.87 0.01
CA ALA A 46 -8.88 -3.30 1.24
C ALA A 46 -8.91 -2.17 2.29
N SER A 47 -7.81 -1.43 2.45
CA SER A 47 -7.74 -0.29 3.37
C SER A 47 -8.61 0.89 2.93
N CYS A 48 -8.74 1.15 1.63
CA CYS A 48 -9.67 2.15 1.11
C CYS A 48 -11.13 1.75 1.38
N CYS A 49 -11.50 0.50 1.10
CA CYS A 49 -12.86 0.00 1.38
C CYS A 49 -13.20 0.09 2.87
N ASP A 50 -12.25 -0.33 3.71
CA ASP A 50 -12.39 -0.23 5.17
C ASP A 50 -12.60 1.24 5.60
N TYR A 51 -11.74 2.16 5.16
CA TYR A 51 -11.85 3.58 5.51
C TYR A 51 -13.21 4.19 5.17
N PHE A 52 -13.76 3.89 3.98
CA PHE A 52 -15.06 4.41 3.54
C PHE A 52 -16.27 3.57 4.00
N ASN A 53 -16.04 2.50 4.76
CA ASN A 53 -17.07 1.58 5.24
C ASN A 53 -17.93 0.99 4.11
N VAL A 54 -17.26 0.49 3.06
CA VAL A 54 -17.87 -0.23 1.94
C VAL A 54 -17.40 -1.68 1.91
N GLU A 55 -18.01 -2.49 1.03
CA GLU A 55 -17.67 -3.92 0.92
C GLU A 55 -16.19 -4.14 0.60
N ALA A 56 -15.58 -5.12 1.28
CA ALA A 56 -14.19 -5.47 1.08
C ALA A 56 -13.98 -6.13 -0.30
N PRO A 57 -12.83 -5.92 -0.94
CA PRO A 57 -12.46 -6.65 -2.14
C PRO A 57 -12.23 -8.14 -1.84
N GLN A 58 -12.16 -8.97 -2.89
CA GLN A 58 -11.89 -10.41 -2.75
C GLN A 58 -10.51 -10.71 -2.15
N ASN A 59 -9.56 -9.77 -2.22
CA ASN A 59 -8.18 -9.94 -1.78
C ASN A 59 -7.69 -8.71 -1.01
N GLY A 60 -6.77 -8.94 -0.08
CA GLY A 60 -6.08 -7.90 0.68
C GLY A 60 -6.53 -7.81 2.13
N GLU A 61 -5.64 -7.32 2.98
CA GLU A 61 -5.86 -7.10 4.40
C GLU A 61 -5.72 -5.58 4.68
N SER A 62 -6.75 -4.98 5.29
CA SER A 62 -6.71 -3.56 5.66
C SER A 62 -5.60 -3.27 6.69
N PHE A 63 -4.96 -2.11 6.58
CA PHE A 63 -4.02 -1.59 7.57
C PHE A 63 -4.51 -0.34 8.30
N ILE A 64 -5.80 0.04 8.16
CA ILE A 64 -6.36 1.26 8.77
C ILE A 64 -6.16 1.28 10.29
N GLU A 65 -6.37 0.15 10.97
CA GLU A 65 -6.15 0.04 12.41
C GLU A 65 -4.69 0.30 12.82
N LEU A 66 -3.72 -0.07 11.98
CA LEU A 66 -2.28 0.17 12.25
C LEU A 66 -1.91 1.66 12.19
N ILE A 67 -2.71 2.47 11.49
CA ILE A 67 -2.49 3.91 11.33
C ILE A 67 -3.48 4.74 12.16
N GLY A 68 -3.97 4.17 13.28
CA GLY A 68 -4.83 4.87 14.23
C GLY A 68 -6.29 4.93 13.82
N GLY A 69 -6.77 3.95 13.07
CA GLY A 69 -8.19 3.73 12.81
C GLY A 69 -8.87 4.77 11.92
N LYS A 70 -10.19 4.62 11.81
CA LYS A 70 -11.09 5.61 11.20
C LYS A 70 -11.23 6.81 12.15
N ASN A 71 -11.36 8.00 11.58
CA ASN A 71 -11.70 9.21 12.34
C ASN A 71 -13.21 9.30 12.55
#